data_AF-A0A920BU04-F1
#
_entry.id   AF-A0A920BU04-F1
#
_cell.length_a   1.000
_cell.length_b   1.000
_cell.length_c   1.000
_cell.angle_alpha   90.00
_cell.angle_beta   90.00
_cell.angle_gamma   90.00
#
_symmetry.space_group_name_H-M   'P 1'
#
loop_
_entity.id
_entity.type
_entity.pdbx_description
1 polymer ?
#
loop_
_entity_poly.entity_id
_entity_poly.type
_entity_poly.pdbx_seq_one_letter_code
_entity_poly.pdbx_strand_id
1 'polypeptide(L)' 'MKVQNLVPFENTELLKEISVLRSKKNELYHKSGPNSPVYLDLALKLDFLETQYIEEKIDHLIKD' A
#
# COMPACT_ATOMS: atom_id res chain seq x y z
N MET A 1 -25.65 15.86 5.84
CA MET A 1 -24.29 15.44 6.22
C MET A 1 -23.96 14.16 5.47
N LYS A 2 -22.91 14.15 4.64
CA LYS A 2 -22.38 12.88 4.13
C LYS A 2 -21.84 12.13 5.34
N VAL A 3 -22.43 10.97 5.64
CA VAL A 3 -21.87 10.04 6.61
C VAL A 3 -20.51 9.65 6.03
N GLN A 4 -19.43 10.23 6.54
CA GLN A 4 -18.11 9.67 6.35
C GLN A 4 -18.19 8.34 7.08
N ASN A 5 -18.44 7.26 6.35
CA ASN A 5 -18.18 5.92 6.82
C ASN A 5 -16.67 5.86 7.06
N LEU A 6 -16.22 6.36 8.21
CA LEU A 6 -14.90 6.07 8.74
C LEU A 6 -14.89 4.55 8.89
N VAL A 7 -14.17 3.88 8.00
CA VAL A 7 -13.93 2.45 8.10
C VAL A 7 -13.28 2.26 9.48
N PRO A 8 -13.96 1.58 10.41
CA PRO A 8 -13.37 1.31 11.71
C PRO A 8 -12.04 0.58 11.48
N PHE A 9 -11.03 0.92 12.29
CA PHE A 9 -9.71 0.27 12.25
C PHE A 9 -8.93 0.45 10.94
N GLU A 10 -9.03 1.64 10.33
CA GLU A 10 -8.21 2.01 9.18
C GLU A 10 -6.76 2.32 9.57
N ASN A 11 -5.81 1.50 9.08
CA ASN A 11 -4.38 1.76 9.27
C ASN A 11 -3.89 2.85 8.30
N THR A 12 -4.24 4.09 8.63
CA THR A 12 -3.98 5.25 7.77
C THR A 12 -2.50 5.54 7.55
N GLU A 13 -1.62 5.16 8.49
CA GLU A 13 -0.17 5.32 8.32
C GLU A 13 0.39 4.34 7.30
N LEU A 14 -0.02 3.06 7.37
CA LEU A 14 0.33 2.06 6.35
C LEU A 14 -0.18 2.47 4.96
N LEU A 15 -1.41 2.97 4.87
CA LEU A 15 -1.98 3.47 3.62
C LEU A 15 -1.21 4.66 3.03
N LYS A 16 -0.79 5.62 3.87
CA LYS A 16 0.05 6.74 3.43
C LYS A 16 1.38 6.23 2.89
N GLU A 17 2.02 5.28 3.59
CA GLU A 17 3.28 4.70 3.12
C GLU A 17 3.10 3.98 1.76
N ILE A 18 2.08 3.13 1.62
CA ILE A 18 1.73 2.47 0.36
C ILE A 18 1.52 3.50 -0.76
N SER A 19 0.80 4.59 -0.49
CA SER A 19 0.54 5.65 -1.47
C SER A 19 1.83 6.34 -1.95
N VAL A 20 2.73 6.68 -1.02
CA VAL A 20 4.03 7.29 -1.34
C VAL A 20 4.89 6.33 -2.16
N LEU A 21 4.97 5.07 -1.74
CA LEU A 21 5.78 4.05 -2.43
C LEU A 21 5.24 3.73 -3.82
N ARG A 22 3.92 3.70 -4.03
CA ARG A 22 3.29 3.58 -5.36
C ARG A 22 3.73 4.70 -6.29
N SER A 23 3.68 5.94 -5.81
CA SER A 23 4.10 7.12 -6.58
C SER A 23 5.56 7.02 -6.98
N LYS A 24 6.44 6.68 -6.02
CA LYS A 24 7.87 6.48 -6.26
C LYS A 24 8.15 5.31 -7.22
N LYS A 25 7.38 4.22 -7.15
CA LYS A 25 7.51 3.08 -8.08
C LYS A 25 7.19 3.49 -9.51
N ASN A 26 6.15 4.30 -9.70
CA ASN A 26 5.82 4.83 -11.02
C ASN A 26 6.93 5.74 -11.58
N GLU A 27 7.50 6.62 -10.74
CA GLU A 27 8.64 7.44 -11.13
C GLU A 27 9.85 6.58 -11.54
N LEU A 28 10.19 5.54 -10.76
CA LEU A 28 11.28 4.62 -11.08
C LEU A 28 11.02 3.81 -12.36
N TYR A 29 9.76 3.40 -12.61
CA TYR A 29 9.39 2.74 -13.85
C TYR A 29 9.77 3.59 -15.06
N HIS A 30 9.44 4.88 -15.03
CA HIS A 30 9.74 5.80 -16.12
C HIS A 30 11.21 6.21 -16.19
N LYS A 31 11.92 6.25 -15.05
CA LYS A 31 13.31 6.73 -14.98
C LYS A 31 14.34 5.65 -15.31
N SER A 32 14.19 4.47 -14.72
CA SER A 32 15.20 3.38 -14.77
C SER A 32 14.63 2.07 -15.28
N GLY A 33 13.32 1.99 -15.52
CA GLY A 33 12.65 0.80 -16.01
C GLY A 33 12.38 -0.25 -14.92
N PRO A 34 11.50 -1.22 -15.24
CA PRO A 34 11.07 -2.25 -14.29
C PRO A 34 12.16 -3.25 -13.91
N ASN A 35 13.24 -3.35 -14.69
CA ASN A 35 14.34 -4.30 -14.44
C ASN A 35 15.45 -3.70 -13.57
N SER A 36 15.34 -2.44 -13.16
CA SER A 36 16.33 -1.82 -12.29
C SER A 36 16.25 -2.41 -10.88
N PRO A 37 17.38 -2.71 -10.20
CA PRO A 37 17.37 -3.28 -8.84
C PRO A 37 16.54 -2.43 -7.86
N VAL A 38 16.67 -1.10 -7.95
CA VAL A 38 15.92 -0.16 -7.10
C VAL A 38 14.41 -0.24 -7.33
N TYR A 39 13.96 -0.46 -8.57
CA TYR A 39 12.55 -0.67 -8.86
C TYR A 39 12.06 -1.99 -8.27
N LEU A 40 12.83 -3.06 -8.45
CA LEU A 40 12.47 -4.40 -7.97
C LEU A 40 12.38 -4.44 -6.44
N ASP A 41 13.36 -3.87 -5.74
CA ASP A 41 13.36 -3.76 -4.28
C ASP A 41 12.13 -2.98 -3.79
N LEU A 42 11.80 -1.87 -4.45
CA LEU A 42 10.63 -1.08 -4.12
C LEU A 42 9.32 -1.83 -4.41
N ALA A 43 9.26 -2.57 -5.51
CA ALA A 43 8.10 -3.38 -5.88
C ALA A 43 7.83 -4.49 -4.84
N LEU A 44 8.88 -5.18 -4.39
CA LEU A 44 8.78 -6.20 -3.35
C LEU A 44 8.34 -5.60 -2.01
N LYS A 45 8.92 -4.46 -1.60
CA LYS A 45 8.50 -3.76 -0.38
C LYS A 45 7.02 -3.36 -0.46
N LEU A 46 6.59 -2.85 -1.61
CA LEU A 46 5.22 -2.41 -1.80
C LEU A 46 4.24 -3.60 -1.75
N ASP A 47 4.58 -4.71 -2.39
CA ASP A 47 3.79 -5.95 -2.36
C ASP A 47 3.58 -6.48 -0.93
N PHE A 48 4.65 -6.48 -0.12
CA PHE A 48 4.59 -6.84 1.29
C PHE A 48 3.62 -5.94 2.08
N LEU A 49 3.72 -4.61 1.94
CA LEU A 49 2.87 -3.68 2.67
C LEU A 49 1.41 -3.75 2.23
N GLU A 50 1.15 -3.93 0.93
CA GLU A 50 -0.20 -4.12 0.40
C GLU A 50 -0.82 -5.42 0.91
N THR A 51 -0.03 -6.49 0.99
CA THR A 51 -0.46 -7.76 1.58
C THR A 51 -0.80 -7.60 3.06
N GLN A 52 0.08 -6.96 3.84
CA GLN A 52 -0.17 -6.68 5.25
C GLN A 52 -1.47 -5.89 5.44
N TYR A 53 -1.69 -4.86 4.64
CA TYR A 53 -2.92 -4.07 4.71
C TYR A 53 -4.17 -4.91 4.39
N ILE A 54 -4.10 -5.78 3.39
CA ILE A 54 -5.20 -6.68 3.04
C ILE A 54 -5.47 -7.68 4.17
N GLU A 55 -4.42 -8.28 4.75
CA GLU A 55 -4.53 -9.18 5.91
C GLU A 55 -5.17 -8.48 7.10
N GLU A 56 -4.75 -7.25 7.42
CA GLU A 56 -5.40 -6.42 8.45
C GLU A 56 -6.89 -6.27 8.15
N LYS A 57 -7.29 -5.99 6.91
CA LYS A 57 -8.72 -5.86 6.55
C LYS A 57 -9.49 -7.17 6.66
N ILE A 58 -8.92 -8.28 6.24
CA ILE A 58 -9.54 -9.61 6.36
C ILE A 58 -9.76 -9.93 7.84
N ASP A 59 -8.77 -9.67 8.69
CA ASP A 59 -8.86 -9.90 10.13
C ASP A 59 -9.99 -9.12 10.78
N HIS A 60 -10.17 -7.85 10.42
CA HIS A 60 -11.29 -7.04 10.92
C HIS A 60 -12.64 -7.58 10.44
N LEU A 61 -12.74 -8.05 9.19
CA LEU A 61 -13.99 -8.60 8.64
C LEU A 61 -14.40 -9.94 9.26
N ILE A 62 -13.44 -10.74 9.77
CA ILE A 62 -13.72 -12.07 10.35
C ILE A 62 -13.90 -12.00 11.88
N LYS A 63 -13.34 -11.00 12.54
CA LYS A 63 -13.40 -10.83 14.01
C LYS A 63 -14.58 -9.98 14.50
N ASP A 64 -15.31 -9.32 13.59
CA ASP A 64 -16.58 -8.63 13.84
C ASP A 64 -17.80 -9.55 13.62
#